data_AF-A0AAQ0XYJ9-F1
#
_entry.id   AF-A0AAQ0XYJ9-F1
#
_cell.length_a   1.000
_cell.length_b   1.000
_cell.length_c   1.000
_cell.angle_alpha   90.00
_cell.angle_beta   90.00
_cell.angle_gamma   90.00
#
_symmetry.space_group_name_H-M   'P 1'
#
loop_
_entity.id
_entity.type
_entity.pdbx_description
1 polymer ?
#
loop_
_entity_poly.entity_id
_entity_poly.type
_entity_poly.pdbx_seq_one_letter_code
_entity_poly.pdbx_strand_id
1 'polypeptide(L)'
;MVSIIKTTGNTSTGLHMVQRSGKKFKFRCCVDSIKRLVSVTVKPEHMHYFTNRKDGVFHSDLYDRPEQCADELIQFIFKCTGIKCSRE
;
A
#
# COMPACT_ATOMS: atom_id res chain seq x y z
N MET A 1 -0.41 7.08 14.88
CA MET A 1 -0.34 5.73 14.25
C MET A 1 -1.28 5.77 13.07
N VAL A 2 -0.84 5.33 11.89
CA VAL A 2 -1.64 5.42 10.67
C VAL A 2 -2.25 4.05 10.38
N SER A 3 -3.58 3.94 10.45
CA SER A 3 -4.29 2.69 10.20
C SER A 3 -4.52 2.48 8.71
N ILE A 4 -4.13 1.32 8.18
CA ILE A 4 -4.38 0.94 6.79
C ILE A 4 -5.74 0.26 6.58
N ILE A 5 -6.49 0.01 7.66
CA ILE A 5 -7.86 -0.49 7.58
C ILE A 5 -8.77 0.60 7.01
N LYS A 6 -9.55 0.25 5.99
CA LYS A 6 -10.62 1.13 5.51
C LYS A 6 -11.86 0.90 6.37
N THR A 7 -12.20 1.87 7.22
CA THR A 7 -13.42 1.84 8.04
C THR A 7 -14.71 1.93 7.20
N THR A 8 -14.61 2.41 5.96
CA THR A 8 -15.77 2.64 5.09
C THR A 8 -15.57 2.02 3.71
N GLY A 9 -16.38 1.00 3.40
CA GLY A 9 -16.62 0.55 2.03
C GLY A 9 -16.35 -0.93 1.78
N ASN A 10 -17.36 -1.58 1.21
CA ASN A 10 -17.54 -2.99 0.83
C ASN A 10 -16.42 -3.52 -0.11
N THR A 11 -15.18 -3.55 0.36
CA THR A 11 -14.03 -4.06 -0.40
C THR A 11 -13.74 -5.46 0.12
N SER A 12 -13.63 -6.46 -0.77
CA SER A 12 -13.45 -7.88 -0.41
C SER A 12 -12.25 -8.22 0.48
N THR A 13 -11.43 -7.23 0.85
CA THR A 13 -10.23 -7.32 1.69
C THR A 13 -10.23 -6.40 2.91
N GLY A 14 -11.12 -5.41 3.02
CA GLY A 14 -11.17 -4.46 4.17
C GLY A 14 -9.95 -3.52 4.33
N LEU A 15 -9.00 -3.56 3.40
CA LEU A 15 -7.70 -2.88 3.51
C LEU A 15 -7.51 -1.82 2.42
N HIS A 16 -6.99 -0.65 2.78
CA HIS A 16 -6.66 0.40 1.81
C HIS A 16 -5.53 -0.10 0.90
N MET A 17 -5.66 0.12 -0.42
CA MET A 17 -4.63 -0.18 -1.42
C MET A 17 -4.37 -1.67 -1.67
N VAL A 18 -5.08 -2.57 -0.96
CA VAL A 18 -5.03 -4.02 -1.20
C VAL A 18 -6.18 -4.44 -2.11
N GLN A 19 -5.86 -5.13 -3.18
CA GLN A 19 -6.80 -5.70 -4.13
C GLN A 19 -6.70 -7.23 -4.18
N ARG A 20 -7.85 -7.87 -4.36
CA ARG A 20 -7.92 -9.29 -4.65
C ARG A 20 -7.68 -9.51 -6.15
N SER A 21 -6.78 -10.42 -6.48
CA SER A 21 -6.45 -10.85 -7.84
C SER A 21 -6.74 -12.34 -7.96
N GLY A 22 -8.02 -12.67 -8.23
CA GLY A 22 -8.51 -14.05 -8.30
C GLY A 22 -8.48 -14.74 -6.92
N LYS A 23 -7.66 -15.79 -6.78
CA LYS A 23 -7.44 -16.50 -5.51
C LYS A 23 -6.36 -15.86 -4.63
N LYS A 24 -5.58 -14.92 -5.18
CA LYS A 24 -4.46 -14.25 -4.49
C LYS A 24 -4.79 -12.79 -4.19
N PHE A 25 -3.92 -12.12 -3.46
CA PHE A 25 -4.00 -10.73 -3.04
C PHE A 25 -2.77 -9.97 -3.52
N LYS A 26 -2.91 -8.70 -3.87
CA LYS A 26 -1.80 -7.81 -4.18
C LYS A 26 -2.14 -6.42 -3.69
N PHE A 27 -1.14 -5.60 -3.42
CA PHE A 27 -1.37 -4.19 -3.14
C PHE A 27 -0.91 -3.33 -4.31
N ARG A 28 -1.67 -2.28 -4.56
CA ARG A 28 -1.39 -1.28 -5.57
C ARG A 28 -1.39 0.08 -4.92
N CYS A 29 -0.27 0.78 -4.99
CA CYS A 29 -0.05 2.00 -4.25
C CYS A 29 0.61 3.07 -5.13
N CYS A 30 0.18 4.33 -5.04
CA CYS A 30 0.82 5.46 -5.70
C CYS A 30 1.30 6.49 -4.67
N VAL A 31 2.22 7.37 -5.09
CA VAL A 31 2.77 8.42 -4.22
C VAL A 31 1.65 9.27 -3.62
N ASP A 32 0.62 9.61 -4.40
CA ASP A 32 -0.54 10.37 -3.91
C ASP A 32 -1.33 9.60 -2.84
N SER A 33 -1.56 8.30 -3.04
CA SER A 33 -2.25 7.44 -2.08
C SER A 33 -1.47 7.34 -0.76
N ILE A 34 -0.14 7.17 -0.83
CA ILE A 34 0.72 7.18 0.36
C ILE A 34 0.64 8.53 1.06
N LYS A 35 0.78 9.62 0.30
CA LYS A 35 0.69 10.97 0.84
C LYS A 35 -0.65 11.24 1.52
N ARG A 36 -1.77 10.76 0.96
CA ARG A 36 -3.09 10.85 1.61
C ARG A 36 -3.18 10.04 2.89
N LEU A 37 -2.54 8.87 2.92
CA LEU A 37 -2.60 7.95 4.06
C LEU A 37 -1.74 8.45 5.23
N VAL A 38 -0.46 8.76 4.97
CA VAL A 38 0.50 9.13 6.01
C VAL A 38 0.72 10.65 6.14
N SER A 39 0.05 11.46 5.32
CA SER A 39 0.28 12.91 5.18
C SER A 39 1.70 13.30 4.71
N VAL A 40 2.55 12.31 4.44
CA VAL A 40 3.96 12.47 4.09
C VAL A 40 4.20 11.91 2.70
N THR A 41 4.95 12.65 1.89
CA THR A 41 5.34 12.21 0.55
C THR A 41 6.43 11.12 0.62
N VAL A 42 6.43 10.20 -0.35
CA VAL A 42 7.50 9.20 -0.54
C VAL A 42 8.86 9.91 -0.72
N LYS A 43 9.89 9.39 -0.07
CA LYS A 43 11.26 9.88 -0.23
C LYS A 43 11.71 9.80 -1.69
N PRO A 44 12.48 10.79 -2.18
CA PRO A 44 12.95 10.82 -3.57
C PRO A 44 13.76 9.56 -3.92
N GLU A 45 14.51 9.01 -2.97
CA GLU A 45 15.26 7.75 -3.11
C GLU A 45 14.37 6.55 -3.47
N HIS A 46 13.08 6.58 -3.12
CA HIS A 46 12.11 5.52 -3.38
C HIS A 46 11.07 5.90 -4.44
N MET A 47 11.10 7.12 -4.98
CA MET A 47 10.20 7.54 -6.05
C MET A 47 10.39 6.70 -7.33
N HIS A 48 11.59 6.15 -7.56
CA HIS A 48 11.88 5.28 -8.71
C HIS A 48 10.95 4.06 -8.79
N TYR A 49 10.41 3.57 -7.67
CA TYR A 49 9.43 2.48 -7.67
C TYR A 49 8.10 2.86 -8.34
N PHE A 50 7.77 4.15 -8.37
CA PHE A 50 6.50 4.66 -8.88
C PHE A 50 6.66 5.34 -10.24
N THR A 51 7.78 6.05 -10.47
CA THR A 51 8.02 6.80 -11.71
C THR A 51 8.37 5.93 -12.90
N ASN A 52 8.84 4.69 -12.68
CA ASN A 52 9.24 3.81 -13.79
C ASN A 52 8.04 3.20 -14.54
N ARG A 53 6.81 3.35 -14.04
CA ARG A 53 5.59 2.90 -14.72
C ARG A 53 4.80 4.08 -15.29
N LYS A 54 4.30 3.92 -16.52
CA LYS A 54 3.44 4.89 -17.24
C LYS A 54 2.23 5.39 -16.44
N ASP A 55 1.78 4.59 -15.48
CA ASP A 55 0.59 4.84 -14.67
C ASP A 55 0.92 5.46 -13.30
N GLY A 56 2.20 5.53 -12.90
CA GLY A 56 2.62 6.14 -11.63
C GLY A 56 2.27 5.31 -10.39
N VAL A 57 1.92 4.04 -10.58
CA VAL A 57 1.44 3.17 -9.50
C VAL A 57 2.29 1.91 -9.36
N PHE A 58 2.78 1.69 -8.16
CA PHE A 58 3.50 0.48 -7.75
C PHE A 58 2.53 -0.68 -7.59
N HIS A 59 2.87 -1.85 -8.12
CA HIS A 59 2.11 -3.09 -7.96
C HIS A 59 3.02 -4.10 -7.28
N SER A 60 2.58 -4.63 -6.15
CA SER A 60 3.30 -5.68 -5.44
C SER A 60 3.16 -7.03 -6.13
N ASP A 61 3.91 -8.00 -5.63
CA ASP A 61 3.70 -9.42 -5.87
C ASP A 61 2.33 -9.91 -5.38
N LEU A 62 1.99 -11.12 -5.85
CA LEU A 62 0.77 -11.83 -5.50
C LEU A 62 0.98 -12.67 -4.24
N TYR A 63 0.35 -12.26 -3.15
CA TYR A 63 0.33 -12.95 -1.87
C TYR A 63 -0.86 -13.90 -1.76
N ASP A 64 -0.69 -14.99 -1.01
CA ASP A 64 -1.77 -15.96 -0.79
C ASP A 64 -2.75 -15.50 0.32
N ARG A 65 -2.25 -14.70 1.28
CA ARG A 65 -3.03 -14.19 2.41
C ARG A 65 -3.17 -12.66 2.38
N PRO A 66 -4.33 -12.11 2.76
CA PRO A 66 -4.53 -10.66 2.82
C PRO A 66 -3.68 -10.02 3.92
N GLU A 67 -3.47 -10.71 5.04
CA GLU A 67 -2.63 -10.24 6.15
C GLU A 67 -1.17 -10.06 5.74
N GLN A 68 -0.63 -11.01 4.97
CA GLN A 68 0.75 -10.94 4.47
C GLN A 68 0.91 -9.76 3.50
N CYS A 69 -0.08 -9.56 2.63
CA CYS A 69 -0.14 -8.40 1.73
C CYS A 69 -0.19 -7.07 2.50
N ALA A 70 -0.93 -7.05 3.62
CA ALA A 70 -1.03 -5.88 4.49
C ALA A 70 0.29 -5.56 5.20
N ASP A 71 0.96 -6.58 5.73
CA ASP A 71 2.25 -6.41 6.42
C ASP A 71 3.32 -5.86 5.46
N GLU A 72 3.38 -6.42 4.25
CA GLU A 72 4.27 -5.96 3.19
C GLU A 72 3.97 -4.52 2.75
N LEU A 73 2.69 -4.14 2.67
CA LEU A 73 2.28 -2.77 2.40
C LEU A 73 2.76 -1.83 3.51
N ILE A 74 2.59 -2.22 4.79
CA ILE A 74 3.05 -1.43 5.95
C ILE A 74 4.57 -1.24 5.89
N GLN A 75 5.32 -2.33 5.66
CA GLN A 75 6.77 -2.27 5.53
C GLN A 75 7.20 -1.41 4.35
N PHE A 76 6.51 -1.52 3.23
CA PHE A 76 6.79 -0.71 2.04
C PHE A 76 6.55 0.78 2.28
N ILE A 77 5.44 1.16 2.92
CA ILE A 77 5.16 2.54 3.30
C ILE A 77 6.22 3.04 4.29
N PHE A 78 6.58 2.24 5.29
CA PHE A 78 7.60 2.57 6.26
C PHE A 78 8.96 2.78 5.59
N LYS A 79 9.35 1.93 4.65
CA LYS A 79 10.57 2.09 3.86
C LYS A 79 10.54 3.36 3.02
N CYS A 80 9.42 3.61 2.34
CA CYS A 80 9.24 4.75 1.45
C CYS A 80 9.16 6.11 2.17
N THR A 81 8.59 6.17 3.37
CA THR A 81 8.25 7.43 4.06
C THR A 81 8.89 7.58 5.43
N GLY A 82 9.30 6.48 6.07
CA GLY A 82 9.72 6.43 7.47
C GLY A 82 8.57 6.38 8.48
N ILE A 83 7.31 6.37 8.02
CA ILE A 83 6.13 6.39 8.90
C ILE A 83 5.66 4.97 9.21
N LYS A 84 5.52 4.67 10.51
CA LYS A 84 4.97 3.39 10.95
C LYS A 84 3.45 3.39 10.78
N CYS A 85 2.97 2.52 9.90
CA CYS A 85 1.56 2.20 9.77
C CYS A 85 1.23 0.96 10.62
N SER A 86 -0.03 0.83 11.02
CA SER A 86 -0.53 -0.38 11.68
C SER A 86 -1.78 -0.89 10.99
N ARG A 87 -2.06 -2.17 11.23
CA ARG A 87 -3.29 -2.84 10.82
C ARG A 87 -4.41 -2.74 11.87
N GLU A 88 -4.22 -1.96 12.93
CA GLU A 88 -5.19 -1.73 14.03
C GLU A 88 -5.99 -0.46 13.82
#